data_AF-A0A8X6XDJ9-F1
#
_entry.id   AF-A0A8X6XDJ9-F1
#
_cell.length_a   1.000
_cell.length_b   1.000
_cell.length_c   1.000
_cell.angle_alpha   90.00
_cell.angle_beta   90.00
_cell.angle_gamma   90.00
#
_symmetry.space_group_name_H-M   'P 1'
#
loop_
_entity.id
_entity.type
_entity.pdbx_description
1 polymer ?
#
loop_
_entity_poly.entity_id
_entity_poly.type
_entity_poly.pdbx_seq_one_letter_code
_entity_poly.pdbx_strand_id
1 'polypeptide(L)'
;MLLSAVDYSQFCDDDVEKLSKSVRFLDLLSNLRREEYSEVFINLVPYANKSAVHVQEDFSLHRAYIIFRSLGLRHLVVVNEKNEVVGIITRKDLMGYNIEEKLLKVFNRSDSFISREMTFVTEVR
;
A
#
# COMPACT_ATOMS: atom_id res chain seq x y z
N MET A 1 -17.58 -16.10 -11.31
CA MET A 1 -16.19 -15.60 -11.25
C MET A 1 -15.86 -15.48 -9.77
N LEU A 2 -15.28 -16.54 -9.19
CA LEU A 2 -14.89 -16.54 -7.78
C LEU A 2 -13.70 -15.59 -7.67
N LEU A 3 -13.88 -14.47 -6.96
CA LEU A 3 -12.73 -13.70 -6.47
C LEU A 3 -11.89 -14.69 -5.68
N SER A 4 -10.66 -14.94 -6.12
CA SER A 4 -9.68 -15.67 -5.32
C SER A 4 -9.69 -15.03 -3.94
N ALA A 5 -9.97 -15.84 -2.90
CA ALA A 5 -9.93 -15.35 -1.54
C ALA A 5 -8.55 -14.74 -1.32
N VAL A 6 -8.51 -13.43 -1.06
CA VAL A 6 -7.28 -12.76 -0.71
C VAL A 6 -6.82 -13.42 0.58
N ASP A 7 -5.65 -14.02 0.55
CA ASP A 7 -5.06 -14.66 1.72
C ASP A 7 -4.56 -13.57 2.66
N TYR A 8 -5.42 -13.15 3.59
CA TYR A 8 -5.12 -12.10 4.54
C TYR A 8 -4.02 -12.50 5.55
N SER A 9 -3.62 -13.77 5.61
CA SER A 9 -2.51 -14.22 6.47
C SER A 9 -1.14 -13.70 6.01
N GLN A 10 -1.05 -13.18 4.78
CA GLN A 10 0.19 -12.65 4.20
C GLN A 10 0.49 -11.20 4.62
N PHE A 11 -0.48 -10.50 5.22
CA PHE A 11 -0.25 -9.16 5.75
C PHE A 11 0.44 -9.27 7.12
N CYS A 12 1.70 -8.82 7.19
CA CYS A 12 2.52 -8.85 8.39
C CYS A 12 2.05 -7.78 9.41
N ASP A 13 2.27 -8.04 10.70
CA ASP A 13 2.08 -7.07 11.79
C ASP A 13 2.85 -5.74 11.56
N ASP A 14 3.88 -5.73 10.72
CA ASP A 14 4.63 -4.53 10.34
C ASP A 14 3.77 -3.47 9.62
N ASP A 15 2.70 -3.86 8.92
CA ASP A 15 1.78 -2.92 8.25
C ASP A 15 0.88 -2.15 9.24
N VAL A 16 0.79 -2.66 10.48
CA VAL A 16 -0.03 -2.09 11.57
C VAL A 16 0.68 -0.91 12.24
N GLU A 17 1.96 -0.65 11.95
CA GLU A 17 2.73 0.42 12.59
C GLU A 17 2.12 1.83 12.39
N LYS A 18 1.33 2.01 11.32
CA LYS A 18 0.59 3.25 11.02
C LYS A 18 -0.74 3.37 11.75
N LEU A 19 -1.23 2.30 12.37
CA LEU A 19 -2.45 2.34 13.17
C LEU A 19 -2.15 3.00 14.51
N SER A 20 -3.05 3.90 14.92
CA SER A 20 -2.97 4.51 16.23
C SER A 20 -2.98 3.41 17.28
N LYS A 21 -1.89 3.26 18.03
CA LYS A 21 -1.78 2.37 19.21
C LYS A 21 -2.59 2.91 20.39
N SER A 22 -3.78 3.44 20.13
CA SER A 22 -4.70 3.88 21.16
C SER A 22 -5.13 2.68 21.99
N VAL A 23 -5.14 2.83 23.31
CA VAL A 23 -5.57 1.78 24.26
C VAL A 23 -6.93 1.20 23.85
N ARG A 24 -7.89 2.05 23.48
CA ARG A 24 -9.22 1.62 23.02
C ARG A 24 -9.19 0.76 21.75
N PHE A 25 -8.25 1.02 20.85
CA PHE A 25 -8.11 0.25 19.63
C PHE A 25 -7.51 -1.13 19.91
N LEU A 26 -6.49 -1.19 20.78
CA LEU A 26 -5.90 -2.46 21.22
C LEU A 26 -6.91 -3.33 21.99
N ASP A 27 -7.73 -2.72 22.84
CA ASP A 27 -8.84 -3.40 23.54
C ASP A 27 -9.89 -3.93 22.55
N LEU A 28 -10.19 -3.20 21.48
CA LEU A 28 -11.08 -3.69 20.43
C LEU A 28 -10.47 -4.90 19.70
N LEU A 29 -9.18 -4.83 19.34
CA LEU A 29 -8.49 -5.93 18.65
C LEU A 29 -8.38 -7.20 19.52
N SER A 30 -8.20 -7.07 20.83
CA SER A 30 -8.22 -8.23 21.73
C SER A 30 -9.62 -8.85 21.82
N ASN A 31 -10.67 -8.03 21.84
CA ASN A 31 -12.05 -8.51 21.84
C ASN A 31 -12.44 -9.20 20.52
N LEU A 32 -11.92 -8.74 19.39
CA LEU A 32 -12.18 -9.36 18.07
C LEU A 32 -11.44 -10.69 17.88
N ARG A 33 -10.40 -10.98 18.68
CA ARG A 33 -9.65 -12.25 18.64
C ARG A 33 -10.29 -13.40 19.43
N ARG A 34 -11.48 -13.20 19.97
CA ARG A 34 -12.23 -14.23 20.72
C ARG A 34 -12.74 -15.30 19.77
N GLU A 35 -12.79 -16.56 20.23
CA GLU A 35 -13.27 -17.72 19.44
C GLU A 35 -14.69 -17.53 18.90
N GLU A 36 -15.53 -16.75 19.60
CA GLU A 36 -16.90 -16.44 19.16
C GLU A 36 -16.97 -15.71 17.80
N TYR A 37 -15.88 -15.06 17.37
CA TYR A 37 -15.78 -14.37 16.08
C TYR A 37 -14.92 -15.12 15.06
N SER A 38 -14.34 -16.29 15.38
CA SER A 38 -13.42 -16.99 14.48
C SER A 38 -14.11 -17.49 13.20
N GLU A 39 -15.39 -17.85 13.31
CA GLU A 39 -16.21 -18.38 12.21
C GLU A 39 -17.22 -17.35 11.66
N VAL A 40 -17.12 -16.09 12.08
CA VAL A 40 -18.06 -15.03 11.68
C VAL A 40 -17.49 -14.26 10.51
N PHE A 41 -18.16 -14.34 9.35
CA PHE A 41 -17.75 -13.65 8.14
C PHE A 41 -18.77 -12.56 7.76
N ILE A 42 -18.26 -11.39 7.41
CA ILE A 42 -19.05 -10.28 6.87
C ILE A 42 -18.69 -10.10 5.39
N ASN A 43 -19.67 -10.32 4.51
CA ASN A 43 -19.47 -10.07 3.08
C ASN A 43 -19.62 -8.57 2.77
N LEU A 44 -18.51 -7.89 2.52
CA LEU A 44 -18.49 -6.46 2.18
C LEU A 44 -18.62 -6.18 0.67
N VAL A 45 -18.55 -7.21 -0.18
CA VAL A 45 -18.57 -7.07 -1.66
C VAL A 45 -19.80 -6.30 -2.17
N PRO A 46 -21.02 -6.44 -1.63
CA PRO A 46 -22.19 -5.68 -2.09
C PRO A 46 -22.08 -4.17 -1.85
N TYR A 47 -21.30 -3.77 -0.84
CA TYR A 47 -21.12 -2.38 -0.43
C TYR A 47 -19.86 -1.75 -1.03
N ALA A 48 -19.02 -2.55 -1.69
CA ALA A 48 -17.79 -2.08 -2.31
C ALA A 48 -18.09 -1.31 -3.61
N ASN A 49 -17.41 -0.16 -3.78
CA ASN A 49 -17.43 0.57 -5.04
C ASN A 49 -16.60 -0.18 -6.09
N LYS A 50 -17.27 -0.85 -7.03
CA LYS A 50 -16.63 -1.61 -8.12
C LYS A 50 -16.00 -0.72 -9.20
N SER A 51 -16.29 0.58 -9.21
CA SER A 51 -15.80 1.56 -10.19
C SER A 51 -14.86 2.58 -9.54
N ALA A 52 -14.17 2.18 -8.47
CA ALA A 52 -13.19 3.04 -7.82
C ALA A 52 -12.05 3.40 -8.78
N VAL A 53 -11.59 4.66 -8.72
CA VAL A 53 -10.46 5.12 -9.53
C VAL A 53 -9.17 4.52 -9.01
N HIS A 54 -8.39 3.93 -9.91
CA HIS A 54 -7.06 3.37 -9.63
C HIS A 54 -6.07 3.76 -10.74
N VAL A 55 -4.77 3.64 -10.45
CA VAL A 55 -3.69 3.80 -11.43
C VAL A 55 -2.80 2.56 -11.41
N GLN A 56 -2.10 2.32 -12.52
CA GLN A 56 -1.10 1.27 -12.61
C GLN A 56 0.18 1.65 -11.82
N GLU A 57 0.96 0.67 -11.38
CA GLU A 57 2.18 0.89 -10.61
C GLU A 57 3.32 1.56 -11.39
N ASP A 58 3.33 1.38 -12.71
CA ASP A 58 4.25 2.02 -13.65
C ASP A 58 3.79 3.44 -14.05
N PHE A 59 2.63 3.90 -13.56
CA PHE A 59 2.04 5.17 -13.94
C PHE A 59 2.85 6.35 -13.41
N SER A 60 3.08 7.36 -14.26
CA SER A 60 3.84 8.55 -13.88
C SER A 60 3.25 9.26 -12.65
N LEU A 61 4.09 9.47 -11.62
CA LEU A 61 3.71 10.15 -10.38
C LEU A 61 3.08 11.52 -10.62
N HIS A 62 3.61 12.30 -11.56
CA HIS A 62 3.07 13.62 -11.90
C HIS A 62 1.62 13.52 -12.43
N ARG A 63 1.35 12.55 -13.31
CA ARG A 63 -0.01 12.31 -13.83
C ARG A 63 -0.93 11.79 -12.73
N ALA A 64 -0.45 10.88 -11.88
CA ALA A 64 -1.20 10.39 -10.72
C ALA A 64 -1.61 11.55 -9.80
N TYR A 65 -0.70 12.49 -9.55
CA TYR A 65 -0.96 13.68 -8.75
C TYR A 65 -2.04 14.58 -9.39
N ILE A 66 -1.99 14.78 -10.71
CA ILE A 66 -3.03 15.54 -11.42
C ILE A 66 -4.39 14.88 -11.28
N ILE A 67 -4.49 13.57 -11.51
CA ILE A 67 -5.75 12.81 -11.35
C ILE A 67 -6.27 12.97 -9.93
N PHE A 68 -5.39 12.74 -8.95
CA PHE A 68 -5.71 12.84 -7.54
C PHE A 68 -6.29 14.21 -7.16
N ARG A 69 -5.64 15.30 -7.59
CA ARG A 69 -6.06 16.68 -7.32
C ARG A 69 -7.33 17.06 -8.07
N SER A 70 -7.42 16.71 -9.36
CA SER A 70 -8.53 17.10 -10.23
C SER A 70 -9.84 16.44 -9.81
N LEU A 71 -9.78 15.18 -9.36
CA LEU A 71 -10.93 14.44 -8.89
C LEU A 71 -11.17 14.61 -7.37
N GLY A 72 -10.34 15.40 -6.67
CA GLY A 72 -10.49 15.66 -5.23
C GLY A 72 -10.32 14.42 -4.36
N LEU A 73 -9.55 13.43 -4.80
CA LEU A 73 -9.41 12.13 -4.12
C LEU A 73 -8.80 12.28 -2.72
N ARG A 74 -9.10 11.32 -1.85
CA ARG A 74 -8.47 11.17 -0.52
C ARG A 74 -7.41 10.07 -0.48
N HIS A 75 -7.61 9.08 -1.32
CA HIS A 75 -6.76 7.93 -1.55
C HIS A 75 -6.89 7.55 -3.02
N LEU A 76 -5.81 7.06 -3.59
CA LEU A 76 -5.75 6.53 -4.95
C LEU A 76 -5.09 5.17 -4.86
N VAL A 77 -5.81 4.15 -5.32
CA VAL A 77 -5.34 2.76 -5.30
C VAL A 77 -4.35 2.56 -6.44
N VAL A 78 -3.25 1.88 -6.14
CA VAL A 78 -2.24 1.48 -7.11
C VAL A 78 -2.35 -0.02 -7.33
N VAL A 79 -2.45 -0.42 -8.59
CA VAL A 79 -2.58 -1.82 -9.00
C VAL A 79 -1.44 -2.22 -9.93
N ASN A 80 -1.14 -3.52 -9.98
CA ASN A 80 -0.20 -4.08 -10.97
C ASN A 80 -0.89 -4.39 -12.31
N GLU A 81 -0.13 -4.93 -13.26
CA GLU A 81 -0.59 -5.32 -14.59
C GLU A 81 -1.75 -6.33 -14.56
N LYS A 82 -1.88 -7.12 -13.48
CA LYS A 82 -2.97 -8.08 -13.26
C LYS A 82 -4.19 -7.50 -12.55
N ASN A 83 -4.21 -6.18 -12.31
CA ASN A 83 -5.20 -5.47 -11.50
C ASN A 83 -5.28 -5.92 -10.03
N GLU A 84 -4.17 -6.44 -9.49
CA GLU A 84 -4.05 -6.74 -8.07
C GLU A 84 -3.55 -5.50 -7.32
N VAL A 85 -4.07 -5.24 -6.13
CA VAL A 85 -3.71 -4.06 -5.34
C VAL A 85 -2.31 -4.23 -4.77
N VAL A 86 -1.41 -3.32 -5.12
CA VAL A 86 -0.02 -3.29 -4.61
C VAL A 86 0.24 -2.14 -3.65
N GLY A 87 -0.63 -1.13 -3.61
CA GLY A 87 -0.46 -0.01 -2.70
C GLY A 87 -1.57 1.04 -2.75
N ILE A 88 -1.45 2.05 -1.88
CA ILE A 88 -2.38 3.16 -1.79
C ILE A 88 -1.59 4.46 -1.63
N ILE A 89 -1.90 5.45 -2.45
CA ILE A 89 -1.41 6.82 -2.32
C ILE A 89 -2.45 7.64 -1.58
N THR A 90 -2.09 8.26 -0.46
CA THR A 90 -2.98 9.08 0.36
C THR A 90 -2.64 10.57 0.27
N ARG A 91 -3.55 11.44 0.73
CA ARG A 91 -3.29 12.90 0.82
C ARG A 91 -2.01 13.21 1.58
N LYS A 92 -1.74 12.50 2.69
CA LYS A 92 -0.53 12.72 3.51
C LYS A 92 0.74 12.43 2.72
N ASP A 93 0.69 11.50 1.78
CA ASP A 93 1.84 11.14 0.95
C ASP A 93 2.17 12.21 -0.08
N LEU A 94 1.15 12.97 -0.51
CA LEU A 94 1.25 13.99 -1.55
C LEU A 94 1.34 15.44 -1.02
N MET A 95 1.41 15.62 0.31
CA MET A 95 1.39 16.93 0.96
C MET A 95 2.76 17.31 1.52
N GLY A 96 3.15 18.59 1.37
CA GLY A 96 4.36 19.16 1.96
C GLY A 96 5.65 18.49 1.47
N TYR A 97 6.63 18.36 2.36
CA TYR A 97 7.93 17.73 2.09
C TYR A 97 7.88 16.19 2.02
N ASN A 98 6.72 15.58 2.22
CA ASN A 98 6.60 14.12 2.33
C ASN A 98 6.88 13.40 1.00
N ILE A 99 6.58 14.04 -0.14
CA ILE A 99 6.94 13.52 -1.46
C ILE A 99 8.47 13.45 -1.57
N GLU A 100 9.15 14.56 -1.27
CA GLU A 100 10.61 14.66 -1.40
C GLU A 100 11.30 13.65 -0.48
N GLU A 101 10.88 13.55 0.79
CA GLU A 101 11.45 12.59 1.74
C GLU A 101 11.30 11.14 1.26
N LYS A 102 10.14 10.79 0.69
CA LYS A 102 9.90 9.45 0.14
C LYS A 102 10.70 9.18 -1.12
N LEU A 103 10.81 10.16 -2.01
CA LEU A 103 11.59 10.02 -3.24
C LEU A 103 13.09 9.86 -2.94
N LEU A 104 13.62 10.61 -1.96
CA LEU A 104 15.01 10.47 -1.51
C LEU A 104 15.30 9.06 -0.97
N LYS A 105 14.36 8.47 -0.20
CA LYS A 105 14.51 7.08 0.28
C LYS A 105 14.57 6.07 -0.87
N VAL A 106 13.78 6.27 -1.92
CA VAL A 106 13.79 5.41 -3.11
C VAL A 106 15.11 5.57 -3.87
N PHE A 107 15.54 6.81 -4.11
CA PHE A 107 16.78 7.10 -4.84
C PHE A 107 18.02 6.52 -4.13
N ASN A 108 18.13 6.74 -2.82
CA ASN A 108 19.22 6.18 -2.01
C ASN A 108 19.23 4.63 -2.03
N ARG A 109 18.06 4.00 -2.18
CA ARG A 109 17.96 2.55 -2.33
C ARG A 109 18.50 2.11 -3.68
N SER A 110 18.17 2.81 -4.76
CA SER A 110 18.69 2.57 -6.11
C SER A 110 20.21 2.73 -6.20
N ASP A 111 20.79 3.75 -5.57
CA ASP A 111 22.25 3.96 -5.55
C ASP A 111 23.00 2.84 -4.83
N SER A 112 22.39 2.26 -3.79
CA SER A 112 22.95 1.09 -3.09
C SER A 112 22.90 -0.20 -3.93
N PHE A 113 21.95 -0.31 -4.86
CA PHE A 113 21.88 -1.42 -5.81
C PHE A 113 22.90 -1.26 -6.96
N ILE A 114 23.01 -0.05 -7.54
CA ILE A 114 24.00 0.23 -8.60
C ILE A 114 25.43 0.04 -8.09
N SER A 115 25.71 0.41 -6.83
CA SER A 115 27.02 0.20 -6.21
C SER A 115 27.37 -1.29 -6.06
N ARG A 116 26.40 -2.14 -5.67
CA ARG A 116 26.61 -3.60 -5.59
C ARG A 116 26.86 -4.21 -6.96
N GLU A 117 26.14 -3.78 -7.99
CA GLU A 117 26.30 -4.33 -9.34
C GLU A 117 27.65 -3.94 -9.96
N MET A 118 28.14 -2.71 -9.71
CA MET A 118 29.50 -2.33 -10.11
C MET A 118 30.59 -3.12 -9.35
N THR A 119 30.43 -3.39 -8.06
CA THR A 119 31.39 -4.22 -7.31
C THR A 119 31.45 -5.66 -7.84
N PHE A 120 30.29 -6.27 -8.12
CA PHE A 120 30.20 -7.60 -8.71
C PHE A 120 30.83 -7.69 -10.11
N VAL A 121 30.73 -6.63 -10.92
CA VAL A 121 31.39 -6.58 -12.24
C VAL A 121 32.90 -6.34 -12.13
N THR A 122 33.36 -5.62 -11.11
CA THR A 122 34.81 -5.37 -10.90
C THR A 122 35.56 -6.53 -10.22
N GLU A 123 34.89 -7.44 -9.51
CA GLU A 123 35.51 -8.62 -8.88
C GLU A 123 35.67 -9.82 -9.82
N VAL A 124 35.13 -9.78 -11.04
CA VAL A 124 35.38 -10.78 -12.09
C VAL A 124 36.47 -10.28 -13.03
N ARG A 125 37.70 -10.15 -12.52
CA ARG A 125 38.90 -10.02 -13.35
C ARG A 125 40.15 -10.50 -12.63
#